data_AF-A0A8J9Z740-F1
#
_entry.id   AF-A0A8J9Z740-F1
#
_cell.length_a   1.000
_cell.length_b   1.000
_cell.length_c   1.000
_cell.angle_alpha   90.00
_cell.angle_beta   90.00
_cell.angle_gamma   90.00
#
_symmetry.space_group_name_H-M   'P 1'
#
loop_
_entity.id
_entity.type
_entity.pdbx_description
1 polymer ?
#
loop_
_entity_poly.entity_id
_entity_poly.type
_entity_poly.pdbx_seq_one_letter_code
_entity_poly.pdbx_strand_id
1 'polypeptide(L)'
;MVKIALQLKAVLENITNLRPEGEDFRWYLKLKCLSCGEVSEKWQYVTLQESTPLKGGRGHANLVSKCKLCGRENNLDILQDSIQPYCAENTEEFRTAVVFECRGVEPVDFSPRVGFVAEGANSGMKFDEVELTEGEWMDYDENAQEPVGITELEHRFVKA
;
A
#
# COMPACT_ATOMS: atom_id res chain seq x y z
N MET A 1 7.09 18.36 -6.61
CA MET A 1 6.37 17.40 -5.75
C MET A 1 5.39 16.70 -6.64
N VAL A 2 5.34 15.37 -6.60
CA VAL A 2 4.49 14.56 -7.48
C VAL A 2 3.63 13.68 -6.59
N LYS A 3 2.34 13.56 -6.91
CA LYS A 3 1.45 12.60 -6.26
C LYS A 3 1.41 11.33 -7.09
N ILE A 4 1.57 10.19 -6.42
CA ILE A 4 1.61 8.88 -7.06
C ILE A 4 0.62 7.98 -6.33
N ALA A 5 -0.41 7.55 -7.04
CA ALA A 5 -1.40 6.61 -6.55
C ALA A 5 -0.91 5.17 -6.76
N LEU A 6 -0.93 4.38 -5.70
CA LEU A 6 -0.86 2.92 -5.77
C LEU A 6 -2.27 2.40 -6.03
N GLN A 7 -2.45 1.71 -7.14
CA GLN A 7 -3.68 1.02 -7.47
C GLN A 7 -3.51 -0.48 -7.34
N LEU A 8 -4.52 -1.15 -6.77
CA LEU A 8 -4.61 -2.59 -6.64
C LEU A 8 -5.70 -3.12 -7.58
N LYS A 9 -5.51 -4.34 -8.06
CA LYS A 9 -6.51 -5.14 -8.75
C LYS A 9 -6.38 -6.57 -8.22
N ALA A 10 -7.48 -7.19 -7.86
CA ALA A 10 -7.53 -8.59 -7.41
C ALA A 10 -8.90 -9.18 -7.77
N VAL A 11 -8.95 -10.51 -7.79
CA VAL A 11 -10.20 -11.27 -7.84
C VAL A 11 -10.66 -11.49 -6.40
N LEU A 12 -11.89 -11.07 -6.09
CA LEU A 12 -12.49 -11.25 -4.77
C LEU A 12 -13.58 -12.33 -4.83
N GLU A 13 -13.43 -13.37 -4.02
CA GLU A 13 -14.44 -14.43 -3.82
C GLU A 13 -15.08 -14.25 -2.44
N ASN A 14 -16.38 -13.93 -2.42
CA ASN A 14 -17.20 -13.76 -1.21
C ASN A 14 -16.61 -12.83 -0.14
N ILE A 15 -15.72 -11.91 -0.53
CA ILE A 15 -15.03 -11.00 0.38
C ILE A 15 -15.08 -9.56 -0.14
N THR A 16 -15.05 -8.60 0.78
CA THR A 16 -15.11 -7.16 0.47
C THR A 16 -14.29 -6.35 1.48
N ASN A 17 -14.26 -5.04 1.27
CA ASN A 17 -13.67 -4.06 2.18
C ASN A 17 -12.20 -4.35 2.57
N LEU A 18 -11.41 -4.89 1.62
CA LEU A 18 -9.99 -5.15 1.80
C LEU A 18 -9.25 -3.82 2.00
N ARG A 19 -8.60 -3.65 3.15
CA ARG A 19 -7.92 -2.40 3.51
C ARG A 19 -6.76 -2.63 4.48
N PRO A 20 -5.78 -1.72 4.52
CA PRO A 20 -4.80 -1.71 5.61
C PRO A 20 -5.50 -1.39 6.94
N GLU A 21 -5.04 -1.98 8.04
CA GLU A 21 -5.46 -1.63 9.40
C GLU A 21 -4.30 -1.12 10.25
N GLY A 22 -4.54 -0.06 11.03
CA GLY A 22 -3.56 0.54 11.93
C GLY A 22 -2.66 1.61 11.29
N GLU A 23 -2.16 2.54 12.11
CA GLU A 23 -1.20 3.57 11.67
C GLU A 23 0.21 2.99 11.46
N ASP A 24 0.49 1.84 12.06
CA ASP A 24 1.74 1.08 11.94
C ASP A 24 1.77 0.17 10.70
N PHE A 25 0.70 0.12 9.90
CA PHE A 25 0.65 -0.60 8.63
C PHE A 25 1.83 -0.19 7.72
N ARG A 26 2.51 -1.19 7.17
CA ARG A 26 3.74 -1.01 6.40
C ARG A 26 3.50 -1.15 4.91
N TRP A 27 3.56 -0.02 4.21
CA TRP A 27 3.63 0.00 2.75
C TRP A 27 5.06 -0.31 2.30
N TYR A 28 5.34 -1.56 1.94
CA TYR A 28 6.67 -1.97 1.45
C TYR A 28 6.84 -1.59 -0.02
N LEU A 29 7.79 -0.69 -0.29
CA LEU A 29 8.03 -0.09 -1.59
C LEU A 29 9.48 -0.28 -2.05
N LYS A 30 9.67 -0.44 -3.36
CA LYS A 30 10.93 -0.11 -4.02
C LYS A 30 10.86 1.32 -4.50
N LEU A 31 11.90 2.08 -4.24
CA LEU A 31 11.93 3.51 -4.48
C LEU A 31 13.01 3.86 -5.49
N LYS A 32 12.66 4.66 -6.49
CA LYS A 32 13.57 5.16 -7.52
C LYS A 32 13.91 6.62 -7.27
N CYS A 33 15.20 6.94 -7.15
CA CYS A 33 15.66 8.32 -7.05
C CYS A 33 15.50 9.04 -8.39
N LEU A 34 14.76 10.14 -8.39
CA LEU A 34 14.52 10.96 -9.57
C LEU A 34 15.75 11.78 -10.01
N SER A 35 16.81 11.80 -9.20
CA SER A 35 18.03 12.55 -9.49
C SER A 35 19.06 11.76 -10.29
N CYS A 36 19.20 10.47 -10.00
CA CYS A 36 20.23 9.61 -10.62
C CYS A 36 19.67 8.29 -11.16
N GLY A 37 18.38 8.01 -11.00
CA GLY A 37 17.73 6.80 -11.49
C GLY A 37 17.89 5.55 -10.62
N GLU A 38 18.68 5.63 -9.54
CA GLU A 38 18.95 4.51 -8.63
C GLU A 38 17.66 3.97 -8.00
N VAL A 39 17.43 2.65 -8.10
CA VAL A 39 16.33 1.95 -7.46
C VAL A 39 16.84 1.23 -6.21
N SER A 40 16.12 1.35 -5.10
CA SER A 40 16.55 0.72 -3.84
C SER A 40 16.67 -0.80 -3.94
N GLU A 41 17.86 -1.33 -3.66
CA GLU A 41 18.11 -2.79 -3.65
C GLU A 41 17.22 -3.54 -2.64
N LYS A 42 16.96 -2.95 -1.47
CA LYS A 42 16.11 -3.53 -0.42
C LYS A 42 14.73 -2.88 -0.44
N TRP A 43 13.72 -3.63 -0.01
CA TRP A 43 12.41 -3.09 0.32
C TRP A 43 12.55 -2.06 1.44
N GLN A 44 11.93 -0.90 1.27
CA GLN A 44 11.75 0.10 2.31
C GLN A 44 10.28 0.10 2.68
N TYR A 45 9.92 0.39 3.93
CA TYR A 45 8.53 0.58 4.29
C TYR A 45 8.29 2.04 4.69
N VAL A 46 7.03 2.46 4.55
CA VAL A 46 6.51 3.72 5.10
C VAL A 46 5.23 3.42 5.86
N THR A 47 5.03 4.08 7.00
CA THR A 47 3.85 3.94 7.87
C THR A 47 3.27 5.32 8.17
N LEU A 48 2.00 5.38 8.60
CA LEU A 48 1.41 6.64 9.07
C LEU A 48 2.00 7.04 10.43
N GLN A 49 2.40 6.06 11.23
CA GLN A 49 2.98 6.25 12.56
C GLN A 49 4.33 6.96 12.53
N GLU A 50 5.14 6.73 11.50
CA GLU A 50 6.44 7.40 11.36
C GLU A 50 6.26 8.86 10.93
N SER A 51 6.93 9.78 11.62
CA SER A 51 6.93 11.21 11.30
C SER A 51 8.29 11.81 11.62
N THR A 52 9.08 12.05 10.57
CA THR A 52 10.45 12.55 10.69
C THR A 52 10.53 14.03 10.32
N PRO A 53 11.10 14.90 11.16
CA PRO A 53 11.22 16.33 10.86
C PRO A 53 12.16 16.58 9.67
N LEU A 54 11.73 17.43 8.75
CA LEU A 54 12.52 17.83 7.59
C LEU A 54 13.48 18.97 7.93
N LYS A 55 14.69 18.93 7.35
CA LYS A 55 15.67 20.02 7.49
C LYS A 55 15.10 21.35 7.02
N GLY A 56 15.40 22.42 7.77
CA GLY A 56 15.00 23.79 7.44
C GLY A 56 13.54 24.12 7.76
N GLY A 57 12.89 23.39 8.67
CA GLY A 57 11.53 23.70 9.13
C GLY A 57 10.45 23.45 8.08
N ARG A 58 10.70 22.57 7.11
CA ARG A 58 9.80 22.30 5.97
C ARG A 58 8.67 21.31 6.28
N GLY A 59 8.34 21.12 7.56
CA GLY A 59 7.36 20.14 8.02
C GLY A 59 7.99 18.80 8.40
N HIS A 60 7.20 17.75 8.33
CA HIS A 60 7.58 16.36 8.62
C HIS A 60 7.36 15.50 7.38
N ALA A 61 7.97 14.32 7.33
CA ALA A 61 7.66 13.31 6.35
C ALA A 61 7.53 11.92 6.97
N ASN A 62 6.67 11.06 6.43
CA ASN A 62 6.57 9.67 6.88
C ASN A 62 7.84 8.87 6.58
N LEU A 63 8.54 9.17 5.48
CA LEU A 63 9.84 8.58 5.15
C LEU A 63 10.83 9.67 4.71
N VAL A 64 12.02 9.66 5.30
CA VAL A 64 13.19 10.44 4.84
C VAL A 64 14.33 9.49 4.55
N SER A 65 14.82 9.47 3.31
CA SER A 65 15.90 8.57 2.89
C SER A 65 16.96 9.29 2.05
N LYS A 66 18.22 8.89 2.22
CA LYS A 66 19.34 9.38 1.41
C LYS A 66 19.64 8.38 0.29
N CYS A 67 19.65 8.84 -0.95
CA CYS A 67 20.07 8.02 -2.08
C CYS A 67 21.51 7.54 -1.88
N LYS A 68 21.73 6.23 -1.93
CA LYS A 68 23.05 5.63 -1.74
C LYS A 68 24.04 5.97 -2.84
N LEU A 69 23.56 6.28 -4.06
CA LEU A 69 24.40 6.62 -5.21
C LEU A 69 24.77 8.10 -5.24
N CYS A 70 23.80 9.01 -5.32
CA CYS A 70 24.06 10.45 -5.50
C CYS A 70 24.03 11.27 -4.20
N GLY A 71 23.68 10.66 -3.06
CA GLY A 71 23.62 11.33 -1.77
C GLY A 71 22.46 12.31 -1.59
N ARG A 72 21.55 12.44 -2.55
CA ARG A 72 20.36 13.30 -2.44
C ARG A 72 19.44 12.80 -1.33
N GLU A 73 18.95 13.72 -0.51
CA GLU A 73 17.90 13.48 0.47
C GLU A 73 16.53 13.52 -0.24
N ASN A 74 15.76 12.46 -0.07
CA ASN A 74 14.43 12.29 -0.62
C ASN A 74 13.42 12.09 0.51
N ASN A 75 12.16 12.39 0.25
CA ASN A 75 11.07 12.12 1.18
C ASN A 75 9.80 11.67 0.47
N LEU A 76 8.98 10.96 1.24
CA LEU A 76 7.71 10.39 0.82
C LEU A 76 6.73 10.45 1.99
N ASP A 77 5.52 10.91 1.69
CA ASP A 77 4.42 11.04 2.64
C ASP A 77 3.22 10.23 2.18
N ILE A 78 2.52 9.59 3.12
CA ILE A 78 1.24 8.95 2.89
C ILE A 78 0.15 10.02 3.04
N LEU A 79 -0.69 10.19 2.03
CA LEU A 79 -1.89 11.01 2.17
C LEU A 79 -2.96 10.17 2.87
N GLN A 80 -3.08 10.30 4.19
CA GLN A 80 -3.99 9.48 5.02
C GLN A 80 -5.44 9.47 4.47
N ASP A 81 -5.99 10.62 4.11
CA ASP A 81 -7.35 10.76 3.59
C ASP A 81 -7.57 10.08 2.22
N SER A 82 -6.48 9.66 1.56
CA SER A 82 -6.54 8.96 0.26
C SER A 82 -6.61 7.45 0.39
N ILE A 83 -6.47 6.89 1.59
CA ILE A 83 -6.57 5.45 1.80
C ILE A 83 -8.02 5.02 1.58
N GLN A 84 -8.24 4.09 0.68
CA GLN A 84 -9.56 3.59 0.32
C GLN A 84 -9.58 2.05 0.34
N PRO A 85 -10.69 1.44 0.78
CA PRO A 85 -10.85 0.00 0.71
C PRO A 85 -11.02 -0.47 -0.75
N TYR A 86 -10.65 -1.73 -0.99
CA TYR A 86 -10.94 -2.45 -2.22
C TYR A 86 -12.16 -3.35 -2.00
N CYS A 87 -13.27 -3.02 -2.67
CA CYS A 87 -14.57 -3.65 -2.41
C CYS A 87 -14.96 -4.65 -3.51
N ALA A 88 -15.88 -5.57 -3.18
CA ALA A 88 -16.36 -6.63 -4.08
C ALA A 88 -16.87 -6.11 -5.44
N GLU A 89 -17.52 -4.95 -5.46
CA GLU A 89 -17.98 -4.29 -6.68
C GLU A 89 -16.86 -3.79 -7.60
N ASN A 90 -15.60 -3.88 -7.16
CA ASN A 90 -14.42 -3.48 -7.92
C ASN A 90 -13.51 -4.65 -8.27
N THR A 91 -13.94 -5.90 -8.05
CA THR A 91 -13.20 -7.08 -8.46
C THR A 91 -12.72 -6.97 -9.91
N GLU A 92 -11.48 -7.39 -10.17
CA GLU A 92 -10.81 -7.30 -11.48
C GLU A 92 -10.61 -5.87 -12.05
N GLU A 93 -10.89 -4.82 -11.29
CA GLU A 93 -10.66 -3.42 -11.69
C GLU A 93 -9.54 -2.76 -10.89
N PHE A 94 -8.65 -2.02 -11.55
CA PHE A 94 -7.66 -1.21 -10.82
C PHE A 94 -8.32 -0.08 -10.04
N ARG A 95 -8.20 -0.11 -8.71
CA ARG A 95 -8.66 0.96 -7.81
C ARG A 95 -7.52 1.50 -6.95
N THR A 96 -7.53 2.80 -6.71
CA THR A 96 -6.54 3.45 -5.85
C THR A 96 -6.73 3.01 -4.41
N ALA A 97 -5.69 2.39 -3.84
CA ALA A 97 -5.66 2.00 -2.43
C ALA A 97 -5.06 3.11 -1.55
N VAL A 98 -4.07 3.85 -2.06
CA VAL A 98 -3.40 4.95 -1.34
C VAL A 98 -2.68 5.88 -2.32
N VAL A 99 -2.52 7.14 -1.95
CA VAL A 99 -1.72 8.14 -2.66
C VAL A 99 -0.52 8.56 -1.82
N PHE A 100 0.65 8.57 -2.45
CA PHE A 100 1.89 9.07 -1.87
C PHE A 100 2.23 10.45 -2.42
N GLU A 101 2.63 11.38 -1.55
CA GLU A 101 3.26 12.63 -1.95
C GLU A 101 4.78 12.46 -1.96
N CYS A 102 5.40 12.54 -3.14
CA CYS A 102 6.81 12.22 -3.30
C CYS A 102 7.67 13.44 -3.67
N ARG A 103 8.87 13.54 -3.09
CA ARG A 103 9.86 14.57 -3.45
C ARG A 103 11.26 13.97 -3.63
N GLY A 104 11.73 13.99 -4.88
CA GLY A 104 13.05 13.47 -5.27
C GLY A 104 13.10 11.95 -5.45
N VAL A 105 12.00 11.26 -5.16
CA VAL A 105 11.84 9.82 -5.27
C VAL A 105 10.46 9.49 -5.83
N GLU A 106 10.29 8.29 -6.39
CA GLU A 106 8.99 7.71 -6.76
C GLU A 106 8.98 6.22 -6.40
N PRO A 107 7.84 5.66 -5.94
CA PRO A 107 7.71 4.22 -5.82
C PRO A 107 7.60 3.58 -7.21
N VAL A 108 8.26 2.44 -7.37
CA VAL A 108 8.30 1.68 -8.63
C VAL A 108 7.90 0.22 -8.46
N ASP A 109 7.84 -0.26 -7.22
CA ASP A 109 7.35 -1.60 -6.92
C ASP A 109 6.72 -1.63 -5.53
N PHE A 110 5.85 -2.61 -5.28
CA PHE A 110 5.07 -2.77 -4.07
C PHE A 110 5.02 -4.24 -3.62
N SER A 111 5.06 -4.48 -2.32
CA SER A 111 4.91 -5.79 -1.70
C SER A 111 3.81 -5.72 -0.64
N PRO A 112 2.58 -6.17 -0.94
CA PRO A 112 1.47 -6.24 -0.01
C PRO A 112 1.71 -7.42 0.94
N ARG A 113 2.30 -7.19 2.10
CA ARG A 113 2.63 -8.27 3.05
C ARG A 113 1.45 -8.55 3.97
N VAL A 114 1.65 -8.31 5.26
CA VAL A 114 0.67 -8.51 6.33
C VAL A 114 0.00 -7.19 6.75
N GLY A 115 -1.04 -7.28 7.57
CA GLY A 115 -1.72 -6.14 8.21
C GLY A 115 -2.96 -5.65 7.44
N PHE A 116 -3.39 -6.42 6.44
CA PHE A 116 -4.67 -6.16 5.80
C PHE A 116 -5.81 -6.80 6.61
N VAL A 117 -6.97 -6.17 6.52
CA VAL A 117 -8.23 -6.72 6.98
C VAL A 117 -9.25 -6.71 5.86
N ALA A 118 -10.21 -7.61 5.94
CA ALA A 118 -11.32 -7.71 5.01
C ALA A 118 -12.58 -8.22 5.71
N GLU A 119 -13.71 -8.21 5.00
CA GLU A 119 -15.01 -8.62 5.54
C GLU A 119 -15.69 -9.60 4.60
N GLY A 120 -16.31 -10.65 5.14
CA GLY A 120 -17.14 -11.57 4.37
C GLY A 120 -18.29 -10.81 3.73
N ALA A 121 -18.45 -10.93 2.41
CA ALA A 121 -19.39 -10.11 1.64
C ALA A 121 -20.85 -10.35 2.04
N ASN A 122 -21.17 -11.58 2.45
CA ASN A 122 -22.53 -11.99 2.78
C ASN A 122 -22.82 -12.01 4.30
N SER A 123 -21.79 -12.14 5.15
CA SER A 123 -21.96 -12.22 6.61
C SER A 123 -21.50 -10.99 7.40
N GLY A 124 -20.59 -10.19 6.82
CA GLY A 124 -19.87 -9.13 7.53
C GLY A 124 -18.84 -9.64 8.55
N MET A 125 -18.50 -10.94 8.54
CA MET A 125 -17.44 -11.51 9.37
C MET A 125 -16.11 -10.83 9.07
N LYS A 126 -15.44 -10.31 10.10
CA LYS A 126 -14.13 -9.65 9.95
C LYS A 126 -13.02 -10.70 9.86
N PHE A 127 -12.12 -10.50 8.91
CA PHE A 127 -10.87 -11.23 8.76
C PHE A 127 -9.72 -10.29 9.11
N ASP A 128 -9.08 -10.50 10.27
CA ASP A 128 -8.07 -9.58 10.84
C ASP A 128 -6.63 -9.88 10.38
N GLU A 129 -6.39 -11.08 9.83
CA GLU A 129 -5.05 -11.58 9.52
C GLU A 129 -4.90 -11.90 8.03
N VAL A 130 -5.26 -10.95 7.17
CA VAL A 130 -5.10 -11.10 5.72
C VAL A 130 -3.63 -10.84 5.35
N GLU A 131 -2.91 -11.90 4.96
CA GLU A 131 -1.55 -11.84 4.43
C GLU A 131 -1.54 -12.05 2.92
N LEU A 132 -0.97 -11.10 2.17
CA LEU A 132 -0.97 -11.09 0.70
C LEU A 132 0.44 -11.19 0.11
N THR A 133 1.42 -11.69 0.87
CA THR A 133 2.83 -11.77 0.48
C THR A 133 3.02 -12.48 -0.87
N GLU A 134 2.23 -13.53 -1.13
CA GLU A 134 2.25 -14.33 -2.36
C GLU A 134 1.21 -13.85 -3.41
N GLY A 135 0.51 -12.74 -3.14
CA GLY A 135 -0.54 -12.20 -4.01
C GLY A 135 -1.88 -12.94 -3.94
N GLU A 136 -2.01 -13.88 -3.00
CA GLU A 136 -3.23 -14.65 -2.76
C GLU A 136 -3.45 -14.91 -1.27
N TRP A 137 -4.72 -15.06 -0.90
CA TRP A 137 -5.19 -15.41 0.44
C TRP A 137 -6.53 -16.14 0.32
N MET A 138 -6.74 -17.18 1.12
CA MET A 138 -7.98 -17.97 1.16
C MET A 138 -8.32 -18.34 2.60
N ASP A 139 -9.60 -18.33 2.93
CA ASP A 139 -10.13 -18.75 4.23
C ASP A 139 -11.60 -19.21 4.07
N TYR A 140 -12.31 -19.40 5.18
CA TYR A 140 -13.69 -19.83 5.20
C TYR A 140 -14.54 -18.93 6.10
N ASP A 141 -15.66 -18.44 5.56
CA ASP A 141 -16.64 -17.68 6.33
C ASP A 141 -17.61 -18.64 7.01
N GLU A 142 -17.39 -18.91 8.30
CA GLU A 142 -18.23 -19.81 9.11
C GLU A 142 -19.67 -19.31 9.29
N ASN A 143 -19.90 -17.99 9.18
CA ASN A 143 -21.22 -17.40 9.34
C ASN A 143 -22.06 -17.56 8.05
N ALA A 144 -21.43 -17.43 6.88
CA ALA A 144 -22.07 -17.63 5.58
C ALA A 144 -21.96 -19.07 5.04
N GLN A 145 -21.11 -19.91 5.64
CA GLN A 145 -20.80 -21.28 5.20
C GLN A 145 -20.26 -21.36 3.77
N GLU A 146 -19.35 -20.45 3.41
CA GLU A 146 -18.77 -20.35 2.07
C GLU A 146 -17.27 -20.04 2.10
N PRO A 147 -16.49 -20.47 1.09
CA PRO A 147 -15.10 -20.07 0.96
C PRO A 147 -15.00 -18.57 0.68
N VAL A 148 -13.94 -17.94 1.20
CA VAL A 148 -13.58 -16.56 0.90
C VAL A 148 -12.16 -16.51 0.35
N GLY A 149 -11.90 -15.57 -0.54
CA GLY A 149 -10.60 -15.53 -1.20
C GLY A 149 -10.26 -14.20 -1.86
N ILE A 150 -8.97 -13.92 -1.91
CA ILE A 150 -8.35 -12.83 -2.65
C ILE A 150 -7.27 -13.48 -3.50
N THR A 151 -7.35 -13.36 -4.81
CA THR A 151 -6.37 -13.97 -5.72
C THR A 151 -5.97 -13.00 -6.83
N GLU A 152 -4.91 -13.36 -7.57
CA GLU A 152 -4.41 -12.60 -8.71
C GLU A 152 -4.13 -11.12 -8.38
N LEU A 153 -3.58 -10.85 -7.19
CA LEU A 153 -3.29 -9.50 -6.77
C LEU A 153 -2.21 -8.87 -7.66
N GLU A 154 -2.59 -7.81 -8.35
CA GLU A 154 -1.74 -6.96 -9.16
C GLU A 154 -1.72 -5.53 -8.61
N HIS A 155 -0.59 -4.84 -8.83
CA HIS A 155 -0.47 -3.42 -8.53
C HIS A 155 0.06 -2.61 -9.69
N ARG A 156 -0.26 -1.32 -9.68
CA ARG A 156 0.39 -0.33 -10.54
C ARG A 156 0.49 1.02 -9.86
N PHE A 157 1.42 1.84 -10.34
CA PHE A 157 1.56 3.23 -9.93
C PHE A 157 1.09 4.16 -11.05
N VAL A 158 0.24 5.13 -10.70
CA VAL A 158 -0.23 6.17 -11.63
C VAL A 158 0.02 7.56 -11.04
N LYS A 159 0.31 8.55 -11.90
CA LYS A 159 0.39 9.95 -11.46
C LYS A 159 -1.01 10.45 -11.11
N ALA A 160 -1.15 11.04 -9.92
CA ALA A 160 -2.40 11.58 -9.39
C ALA A 160 -2.43 13.12 -9.44
#